data_AF-A0AAQ2C4G9-F1
#
_entry.id   AF-A0AAQ2C4G9-F1
#
_cell.length_a   1.000
_cell.length_b   1.000
_cell.length_c   1.000
_cell.angle_alpha   90.00
_cell.angle_beta   90.00
_cell.angle_gamma   90.00
#
_symmetry.space_group_name_H-M   'P 1'
#
loop_
_entity.id
_entity.type
_entity.pdbx_description
1 polymer ?
#
loop_
_entity_poly.entity_id
_entity_poly.type
_entity_poly.pdbx_seq_one_letter_code
_entity_poly.pdbx_strand_id
1 'polypeptide(L)'
;MTSLPPAAAPPYPFDAKAALFQDCTSVQGTRPGAVTRTWDLLQLEVTTNGEASYAVAYRVGDEWSVLVGARNGSLSVEAETGARSESDLPQAAAGLAAVVDEVLARA
;
A
#
# COMPACT_ATOMS: atom_id res chain seq x y z
N MET A 1 -7.15 -22.71 -19.75
CA MET A 1 -7.91 -21.44 -19.75
C MET A 1 -7.81 -20.87 -18.35
N THR A 2 -7.01 -19.83 -18.16
CA THR A 2 -6.91 -19.14 -16.87
C THR A 2 -8.07 -18.16 -16.82
N SER A 3 -9.12 -18.48 -16.05
CA SER A 3 -10.19 -17.52 -15.78
C SER A 3 -9.58 -16.38 -14.98
N LEU A 4 -9.60 -15.16 -15.53
CA LEU A 4 -9.40 -13.98 -14.69
C LEU A 4 -10.56 -13.93 -13.68
N PRO A 5 -10.31 -13.56 -12.42
CA PRO A 5 -11.38 -13.28 -11.48
C PRO A 5 -12.28 -12.18 -12.04
N PRO A 6 -13.57 -12.18 -11.68
CA PRO A 6 -14.48 -11.11 -12.08
C PRO A 6 -13.95 -9.76 -11.58
N ALA A 7 -14.16 -8.70 -12.38
CA ALA A 7 -13.82 -7.34 -11.99
C ALA A 7 -14.51 -6.99 -10.66
N ALA A 8 -13.79 -6.31 -9.76
CA ALA A 8 -14.35 -5.88 -8.49
C ALA A 8 -15.56 -4.95 -8.72
N ALA A 9 -16.64 -5.18 -7.98
CA ALA A 9 -17.85 -4.35 -8.03
C ALA A 9 -17.97 -3.51 -6.73
N PRO A 10 -18.65 -2.36 -6.77
CA PRO A 10 -18.92 -1.57 -5.57
C PRO A 10 -19.71 -2.36 -4.51
N PRO A 11 -19.41 -2.18 -3.20
CA PRO A 11 -18.31 -1.36 -2.68
C PRO A 11 -16.95 -2.02 -2.96
N TYR A 12 -16.01 -1.24 -3.52
CA TYR A 12 -14.71 -1.78 -3.91
C TYR A 12 -13.95 -2.23 -2.66
N PRO A 13 -13.47 -3.49 -2.58
CA PRO A 13 -12.75 -3.98 -1.40
C PRO A 13 -11.52 -3.15 -1.03
N PHE A 14 -10.88 -2.56 -2.03
CA PHE A 14 -9.75 -1.65 -1.84
C PHE A 14 -10.14 -0.41 -1.02
N ASP A 15 -11.33 0.17 -1.23
CA ASP A 15 -11.74 1.40 -0.53
C ASP A 15 -11.91 1.15 0.97
N ALA A 16 -12.44 -0.02 1.33
CA ALA A 16 -12.50 -0.45 2.72
C ALA A 16 -11.10 -0.63 3.32
N LYS A 17 -10.15 -1.21 2.58
CA LYS A 17 -8.75 -1.35 3.03
C LYS A 17 -8.05 0.00 3.17
N ALA A 18 -8.23 0.90 2.20
CA ALA A 18 -7.65 2.25 2.23
C ALA A 18 -8.20 3.04 3.43
N ALA A 19 -9.50 2.99 3.68
CA ALA A 19 -10.12 3.59 4.86
C ALA A 19 -9.59 2.99 6.16
N LEU A 20 -9.43 1.66 6.24
CA LEU A 20 -8.82 1.02 7.40
C LEU A 20 -7.41 1.57 7.65
N PHE A 21 -6.59 1.76 6.61
CA PHE A 21 -5.25 2.31 6.79
C PHE A 21 -5.24 3.75 7.29
N GLN A 22 -6.20 4.60 6.91
CA GLN A 22 -6.27 5.99 7.37
C GLN A 22 -6.42 6.10 8.90
N ASP A 23 -7.19 5.19 9.50
CA ASP A 23 -7.45 5.19 10.95
C ASP A 23 -6.52 4.22 11.72
N CYS A 24 -5.57 3.59 11.03
CA CYS A 24 -4.73 2.54 11.60
C CYS A 24 -3.41 3.10 12.15
N THR A 25 -3.05 2.65 13.36
CA THR A 25 -1.78 2.98 14.01
C THR A 25 -0.80 1.81 14.10
N SER A 26 -1.24 0.58 13.78
CA SER A 26 -0.37 -0.61 13.82
C SER A 26 -0.85 -1.73 12.92
N VAL A 27 0.08 -2.50 12.36
CA VAL A 27 -0.21 -3.65 11.51
C VAL A 27 0.28 -4.93 12.12
N GLN A 28 -0.44 -6.02 11.86
CA GLN A 28 -0.01 -7.37 12.24
C GLN A 28 0.37 -8.16 10.99
N GLY A 29 1.42 -8.96 11.10
CA GLY A 29 1.80 -9.86 10.05
C GLY A 29 2.56 -11.06 10.57
N THR A 30 2.53 -12.11 9.74
CA THR A 30 3.17 -13.38 10.03
C THR A 30 4.11 -13.68 8.88
N ARG A 31 5.42 -13.77 9.15
CA ARG A 31 6.35 -14.35 8.18
C ARG A 31 6.23 -15.88 8.25
N PRO A 32 6.38 -16.61 7.13
CA PRO A 32 6.42 -18.07 7.15
C PRO A 32 7.42 -18.58 8.19
N GLY A 33 6.97 -19.43 9.11
CA GLY A 33 7.79 -19.98 10.20
C GLY A 33 8.03 -19.04 11.39
N ALA A 34 7.43 -17.85 11.42
CA ALA A 34 7.58 -16.87 12.49
C ALA A 34 6.29 -16.70 13.32
N VAL A 35 6.48 -16.21 14.55
CA VAL A 35 5.38 -15.73 15.40
C VAL A 35 4.76 -14.49 14.75
N THR A 36 3.44 -14.34 14.85
CA THR A 36 2.74 -13.10 14.48
C THR A 36 3.34 -11.92 15.24
N ARG A 37 3.69 -10.86 14.53
CA ARG A 37 4.26 -9.63 15.10
C ARG A 37 3.35 -8.46 14.79
N THR A 38 3.37 -7.49 15.69
CA THR A 38 2.71 -6.19 15.53
C THR A 38 3.79 -5.15 15.31
N TRP A 39 3.58 -4.25 14.35
CA TRP A 39 4.47 -3.12 14.06
C TRP A 39 3.66 -1.83 14.07
N ASP A 40 4.25 -0.77 14.60
CA ASP A 40 3.66 0.57 14.51
C ASP A 40 3.64 1.03 13.06
N LEU A 41 2.55 1.69 12.70
CA LEU A 41 2.29 2.17 11.35
C LEU A 41 2.42 3.69 11.32
N LEU A 42 3.21 4.19 10.38
CA LEU A 42 3.38 5.59 10.08
C LEU A 42 2.57 5.93 8.83
N GLN A 43 1.72 6.95 8.90
CA GLN A 43 1.03 7.48 7.72
C GLN A 43 2.00 8.32 6.89
N LEU A 44 1.97 8.15 5.58
CA LEU A 44 2.78 8.93 4.65
C LEU A 44 1.87 9.77 3.76
N GLU A 45 2.26 11.02 3.52
CA GLU A 45 1.57 11.88 2.58
C GLU A 45 2.05 11.57 1.16
N VAL A 46 1.14 11.09 0.32
CA VAL A 46 1.36 10.94 -1.12
C VAL A 46 0.13 11.40 -1.88
N THR A 47 0.35 11.85 -3.11
CA THR A 47 -0.71 12.09 -4.09
C THR A 47 -0.60 11.02 -5.16
N THR A 48 -1.73 10.40 -5.51
CA THR A 48 -1.86 9.47 -6.64
C THR A 48 -3.02 9.91 -7.52
N ASN A 49 -3.08 9.43 -8.75
CA ASN A 49 -4.19 9.67 -9.67
C ASN A 49 -5.39 8.72 -9.44
N GLY A 50 -5.36 7.93 -8.35
CA GLY A 50 -6.45 7.02 -8.00
C GLY A 50 -7.65 7.74 -7.37
N GLU A 51 -8.83 7.15 -7.54
CA GLU A 51 -10.07 7.55 -6.87
C GLU A 51 -10.03 7.25 -5.35
N ALA A 52 -9.24 6.24 -4.95
CA ALA A 52 -8.93 5.91 -3.57
C ALA A 52 -7.46 5.55 -3.46
N SER A 53 -6.80 5.89 -2.34
CA SER A 53 -5.39 5.56 -2.11
C SER A 53 -5.03 5.50 -0.63
N TYR A 54 -3.88 4.89 -0.34
CA TYR A 54 -3.23 4.93 0.97
C TYR A 54 -1.71 4.91 0.78
N ALA A 55 -0.99 5.46 1.75
CA ALA A 55 0.46 5.28 1.86
C ALA A 55 0.88 5.20 3.33
N VAL A 56 1.63 4.15 3.65
CA VAL A 56 1.99 3.81 5.02
C VAL A 56 3.39 3.23 5.06
N ALA A 57 4.06 3.35 6.20
CA ALA A 57 5.30 2.67 6.48
C ALA A 57 5.26 1.98 7.84
N TYR A 58 5.99 0.87 7.97
CA TYR A 58 6.22 0.23 9.26
C TYR A 58 7.63 -0.33 9.32
N ARG A 59 8.19 -0.38 10.53
CA ARG A 59 9.58 -0.78 10.73
C ARG A 59 9.69 -2.27 11.05
N VAL A 60 10.47 -3.01 10.28
CA VAL A 60 10.74 -4.44 10.53
C VAL A 60 12.22 -4.65 10.85
N GLY A 61 12.55 -4.70 12.13
CA GLY A 61 13.94 -4.72 12.57
C GLY A 61 14.58 -3.35 12.34
N ASP A 62 15.66 -3.31 11.55
CA ASP A 62 16.38 -2.07 11.23
C ASP A 62 16.02 -1.48 9.87
N GLU A 63 15.07 -2.08 9.17
CA GLU A 63 14.59 -1.62 7.87
C GLU A 63 13.15 -1.14 7.96
N TRP A 64 12.81 -0.15 7.14
CA TRP A 64 11.44 0.29 6.94
C TRP A 64 10.86 -0.40 5.70
N SER A 65 9.62 -0.87 5.81
CA SER A 65 8.78 -1.22 4.67
C SER A 65 7.84 -0.06 4.40
N VAL A 66 7.71 0.33 3.13
CA VAL A 66 6.87 1.41 2.63
C VAL A 66 5.89 0.82 1.65
N LEU A 67 4.59 1.02 1.87
CA LEU A 67 3.52 0.53 1.02
C LEU A 67 2.72 1.70 0.49
N VAL A 68 2.46 1.69 -0.82
CA VAL A 68 1.56 2.63 -1.48
C VAL A 68 0.57 1.83 -2.31
N GLY A 69 -0.71 2.19 -2.20
CA GLY A 69 -1.76 1.60 -3.01
C GLY A 69 -2.69 2.66 -3.55
N ALA A 70 -3.22 2.43 -4.75
CA ALA A 70 -4.29 3.24 -5.31
C ALA A 70 -5.24 2.42 -6.19
N ARG A 71 -6.47 2.89 -6.31
CA ARG A 71 -7.51 2.30 -7.16
C ARG A 71 -8.05 3.33 -8.13
N ASN A 72 -8.26 2.93 -9.38
CA ASN A 72 -9.04 3.66 -10.36
C ASN A 72 -10.07 2.72 -11.01
N GLY A 73 -11.36 3.00 -10.84
CA GLY A 73 -12.43 2.08 -11.24
C GLY A 73 -12.29 0.70 -10.57
N SER A 74 -12.29 -0.38 -11.37
CA SER A 74 -12.13 -1.75 -10.85
C SER A 74 -10.68 -2.21 -10.70
N LEU A 75 -9.70 -1.42 -11.15
CA LEU A 75 -8.28 -1.73 -11.04
C LEU A 75 -7.71 -1.14 -9.75
N SER A 76 -7.07 -1.98 -8.94
CA SER A 76 -6.27 -1.58 -7.80
C SER A 76 -4.83 -2.03 -7.96
N VAL A 77 -3.88 -1.16 -7.65
CA VAL A 77 -2.44 -1.42 -7.70
C VAL A 77 -1.86 -1.16 -6.32
N GLU A 78 -1.04 -2.08 -5.82
CA GLU A 78 -0.34 -1.96 -4.55
C GLU A 78 1.13 -2.29 -4.79
N ALA A 79 2.02 -1.48 -4.22
CA ALA A 79 3.46 -1.64 -4.35
C ALA A 79 4.14 -1.45 -2.98
N GLU A 80 5.26 -2.14 -2.81
CA GLU A 80 6.06 -2.12 -1.59
C GLU A 80 7.54 -1.87 -1.93
N THR A 81 8.23 -1.10 -1.10
CA THR A 81 9.68 -0.93 -1.17
C THR A 81 10.27 -0.81 0.23
N GLY A 82 11.60 -0.94 0.32
CA GLY A 82 12.34 -0.74 1.56
C GLY A 82 12.96 0.65 1.67
N ALA A 83 13.14 1.14 2.90
CA ALA A 83 13.92 2.34 3.21
C ALA A 83 14.87 2.08 4.39
N ARG A 84 16.06 2.70 4.36
CA ARG A 84 17.10 2.51 5.38
C ARG A 84 16.93 3.42 6.58
N SER A 85 16.25 4.54 6.41
CA SER A 85 16.01 5.52 7.46
C SER A 85 14.61 6.12 7.34
N GLU A 86 14.11 6.67 8.44
CA GLU A 86 12.81 7.34 8.49
C GLU A 86 12.78 8.59 7.58
N SER A 87 13.92 9.27 7.42
CA SER A 87 14.05 10.42 6.51
C SER A 87 13.93 10.06 5.04
N ASP A 88 14.13 8.78 4.66
CA ASP A 88 14.01 8.34 3.27
C ASP A 88 12.56 7.99 2.88
N LEU A 89 11.65 7.88 3.85
CA LEU A 89 10.27 7.42 3.63
C LEU A 89 9.49 8.29 2.64
N PRO A 90 9.56 9.65 2.68
CA PRO A 90 8.84 10.47 1.73
C PRO A 90 9.28 10.23 0.29
N GLN A 91 10.60 10.08 0.05
CA GLN A 91 11.13 9.81 -1.27
C GLN A 91 10.76 8.41 -1.76
N ALA A 92 10.82 7.40 -0.89
CA ALA A 92 10.42 6.04 -1.21
C ALA A 92 8.93 5.96 -1.59
N ALA A 93 8.07 6.62 -0.81
CA ALA A 93 6.63 6.65 -1.07
C ALA A 93 6.29 7.41 -2.36
N ALA A 94 6.95 8.54 -2.63
CA ALA A 94 6.78 9.27 -3.89
C ALA A 94 7.21 8.43 -5.11
N GLY A 95 8.30 7.68 -4.99
CA GLY A 95 8.74 6.75 -6.04
C GLY A 95 7.73 5.64 -6.31
N LEU A 96 7.15 5.05 -5.26
CA LEU A 96 6.08 4.06 -5.41
C LEU A 96 4.80 4.65 -6.00
N ALA A 97 4.39 5.84 -5.56
CA ALA A 97 3.23 6.54 -6.10
C ALA A 97 3.36 6.78 -7.61
N ALA A 98 4.54 7.20 -8.09
CA ALA A 98 4.80 7.36 -9.51
C ALA A 98 4.65 6.04 -10.29
N VAL A 99 5.17 4.93 -9.76
CA VAL A 99 5.01 3.60 -10.39
C VAL A 99 3.54 3.17 -10.41
N VAL A 100 2.81 3.37 -9.31
CA VAL A 100 1.38 3.08 -9.21
C VAL A 100 0.59 3.87 -10.25
N ASP A 101 0.86 5.17 -10.38
CA ASP A 101 0.21 6.04 -11.36
C ASP A 101 0.51 5.63 -12.80
N GLU A 102 1.76 5.25 -13.10
CA GLU A 102 2.12 4.72 -14.43
C GLU A 102 1.37 3.44 -14.78
N VAL A 103 1.08 2.57 -13.80
CA VAL A 103 0.30 1.36 -14.02
C VAL A 103 -1.17 1.70 -14.21
N LEU A 104 -1.74 2.56 -13.35
CA LEU A 104 -3.14 2.98 -13.46
C LEU A 104 -3.42 3.69 -14.80
N ALA A 105 -2.47 4.44 -15.34
CA ALA A 105 -2.62 5.12 -16.63
C ALA A 105 -2.67 4.17 -17.84
N ARG A 106 -2.32 2.89 -17.67
CA ARG A 106 -2.33 1.87 -18.75
C ARG A 106 -3.57 0.99 -18.74
N ALA A 107 -4.49 1.24 -17.81
CA ALA A 107 -5.71 0.45 -17.57
C ALA A 107 -6.82 0.75 -18.59
#